data_AF-A0A937MYG0-F1
#
_entry.id   AF-A0A937MYG0-F1
#
_cell.length_a   1.000
_cell.length_b   1.000
_cell.length_c   1.000
_cell.angle_alpha   90.00
_cell.angle_beta   90.00
_cell.angle_gamma   90.00
#
_symmetry.space_group_name_H-M   'P 1'
#
loop_
_entity.id
_entity.type
_entity.pdbx_description
1 polymer ?
#
loop_
_entity_poly.entity_id
_entity_poly.type
_entity_poly.pdbx_seq_one_letter_code
_entity_poly.pdbx_strand_id
1 'polypeptide(L)'
;MPAKIIIFFIVTLFLSPVWANEEAGKVQNEKHIYTVIEFESAFMNRKKEKVLQTLGEPDKRWEHRGKEIWTFNNIIREQDKLWHQSIMFDFGRVNMMWGDPSDEGKQ
;
A
#
# COMPACT_ATOMS: atom_id res chain seq x y z
N MET A 1 -49.22 29.58 -47.34
CA MET A 1 -49.86 29.44 -46.01
C MET A 1 -48.97 28.57 -45.13
N PRO A 2 -48.88 28.85 -43.83
CA PRO A 2 -47.83 28.38 -42.91
C PRO A 2 -48.26 27.16 -42.07
N ALA A 3 -47.28 26.39 -41.60
CA ALA A 3 -47.38 25.59 -40.38
C ALA A 3 -45.97 25.59 -39.73
N LYS A 4 -45.74 26.38 -38.65
CA LYS A 4 -45.88 25.97 -37.23
C LYS A 4 -44.91 24.81 -36.91
N ILE A 5 -43.67 25.10 -36.48
CA ILE A 5 -43.17 25.22 -35.07
C ILE A 5 -43.51 23.98 -34.23
N ILE A 6 -42.55 23.59 -33.34
CA ILE A 6 -42.66 22.77 -32.11
C ILE A 6 -42.14 21.33 -32.36
N ILE A 7 -41.11 20.72 -31.74
CA ILE A 7 -40.40 20.88 -30.44
C ILE A 7 -39.09 20.04 -30.56
N PHE A 8 -37.92 20.59 -30.21
CA PHE A 8 -37.10 20.22 -29.03
C PHE A 8 -37.11 18.71 -28.67
N PHE A 9 -35.96 18.03 -28.70
CA PHE A 9 -35.46 17.17 -27.61
C PHE A 9 -34.22 16.39 -28.08
N ILE A 10 -33.07 16.73 -27.49
CA ILE A 10 -32.04 15.81 -27.00
C ILE A 10 -31.56 14.74 -28.01
N VAL A 11 -30.55 15.08 -28.81
CA VAL A 11 -29.52 14.09 -29.22
C VAL A 11 -28.14 14.75 -29.21
N THR A 12 -27.78 15.37 -28.10
CA THR A 12 -26.38 15.70 -27.74
C THR A 12 -25.74 14.59 -26.90
N LEU A 13 -26.30 13.37 -26.92
CA LEU A 13 -25.89 12.27 -26.04
C LEU A 13 -25.26 11.08 -26.80
N PHE A 14 -24.44 11.36 -27.82
CA PHE A 14 -23.61 10.32 -28.47
C PHE A 14 -22.18 10.79 -28.74
N LEU A 15 -21.59 11.51 -27.77
CA LEU A 15 -20.14 11.64 -27.63
C LEU A 15 -19.72 10.92 -26.34
N SER A 16 -19.87 9.60 -26.35
CA SER A 16 -19.19 8.74 -25.38
C SER A 16 -18.34 7.78 -26.19
N PRO A 17 -17.00 7.88 -26.19
CA PRO A 17 -16.19 6.81 -26.72
C PRO A 17 -16.45 5.58 -25.85
N VAL A 18 -17.13 4.59 -26.45
CA VAL A 18 -17.31 3.23 -25.96
C VAL A 18 -15.97 2.51 -26.05
N TRP A 19 -14.98 3.01 -25.31
CA TRP A 19 -13.78 2.27 -24.94
C TRP A 19 -13.99 2.00 -23.45
N ALA A 20 -14.71 0.91 -23.15
CA ALA A 20 -14.05 -0.27 -22.62
C ALA A 20 -13.23 0.17 -21.40
N ASN A 21 -13.83 0.29 -20.23
CA ASN A 21 -14.07 -0.88 -19.38
C ASN A 21 -12.85 -1.83 -19.35
N GLU A 22 -11.64 -1.30 -19.41
CA GLU A 22 -10.52 -1.88 -18.69
C GLU A 22 -10.79 -1.65 -17.22
N GLU A 23 -11.55 -2.59 -16.67
CA GLU A 23 -11.37 -3.10 -15.33
C GLU A 23 -10.91 -2.04 -14.34
N ALA A 24 -11.88 -1.30 -13.82
CA ALA A 24 -11.86 -0.80 -12.46
C ALA A 24 -11.81 -1.96 -11.43
N GLY A 25 -11.06 -3.03 -11.73
CA GLY A 25 -10.47 -3.90 -10.76
C GLY A 25 -9.38 -3.09 -10.09
N LYS A 26 -9.77 -2.37 -9.04
CA LYS A 26 -8.85 -2.04 -7.96
C LYS A 26 -8.04 -3.32 -7.70
N VAL A 27 -6.81 -3.38 -8.19
CA VAL A 27 -5.80 -4.25 -7.62
C VAL A 27 -5.70 -3.73 -6.20
N GLN A 28 -6.46 -4.36 -5.31
CA GLN A 28 -6.20 -4.25 -3.89
C GLN A 28 -4.72 -4.61 -3.81
N ASN A 29 -3.90 -3.62 -3.46
CA ASN A 29 -2.55 -3.86 -2.97
C ASN A 29 -2.74 -4.73 -1.73
N GLU A 30 -2.98 -6.02 -1.90
CA GLU A 30 -2.85 -6.98 -0.84
C GLU A 30 -1.40 -6.89 -0.42
N LYS A 31 -1.19 -6.23 0.73
CA LYS A 31 0.11 -6.10 1.36
C LYS A 31 0.65 -7.52 1.52
N HIS A 32 1.72 -7.84 0.79
CA HIS A 32 2.32 -9.17 0.87
C HIS A 32 2.65 -9.47 2.34
N ILE A 33 2.17 -10.61 2.82
CA ILE A 33 2.37 -11.04 4.19
C ILE A 33 3.59 -11.98 4.20
N TYR A 34 4.67 -11.51 4.81
CA TYR A 34 5.93 -12.23 4.86
C TYR A 34 5.97 -13.17 6.07
N THR A 35 6.83 -14.19 6.01
CA THR A 35 7.34 -14.81 7.24
C THR A 35 8.49 -13.97 7.82
N VAL A 36 8.83 -14.15 9.11
CA VAL A 36 9.97 -13.46 9.74
C VAL A 36 11.26 -13.67 8.94
N ILE A 37 11.57 -14.93 8.59
CA ILE A 37 12.78 -15.30 7.86
C ILE A 37 12.81 -14.69 6.46
N GLU A 38 11.68 -14.75 5.74
CA GLU A 38 11.56 -14.16 4.42
C GLU A 38 11.80 -12.65 4.47
N PHE A 39 11.20 -11.97 5.44
CA PHE A 39 11.34 -10.53 5.61
C PHE A 39 12.79 -10.14 5.92
N GLU A 40 13.42 -10.80 6.89
CA GLU A 40 14.81 -10.54 7.25
C GLU A 40 15.73 -10.78 6.06
N SER A 41 15.57 -11.90 5.35
CA SER A 41 16.41 -12.22 4.18
C SER A 41 16.23 -11.22 3.03
N ALA A 42 15.03 -10.69 2.84
CA ALA A 42 14.73 -9.73 1.78
C ALA A 42 15.32 -8.34 2.09
N PHE A 43 15.18 -7.88 3.34
CA PHE A 43 15.40 -6.48 3.69
C PHE A 43 16.67 -6.19 4.51
N MET A 44 17.32 -7.20 5.10
CA MET A 44 18.49 -6.95 5.94
C MET A 44 19.62 -6.34 5.11
N ASN A 45 20.27 -5.29 5.64
CA ASN A 45 21.31 -4.54 4.96
C ASN A 45 20.87 -3.90 3.62
N ARG A 46 19.57 -3.85 3.30
CA ARG A 46 19.08 -3.17 2.08
C ARG A 46 19.05 -1.67 2.29
N LYS A 47 19.19 -0.92 1.20
CA LYS A 47 19.07 0.53 1.22
C LYS A 47 17.62 0.94 1.45
N LYS A 48 17.44 2.08 2.10
CA LYS A 48 16.13 2.69 2.38
C LYS A 48 15.24 2.81 1.14
N GLU A 49 15.82 3.21 0.00
CA GLU A 49 15.05 3.38 -1.24
C GLU A 49 14.49 2.05 -1.74
N LYS A 50 15.23 0.95 -1.56
CA LYS A 50 14.75 -0.38 -1.96
C LYS A 50 13.63 -0.87 -1.05
N VAL A 51 13.72 -0.57 0.25
CA VAL A 51 12.65 -0.87 1.21
C VAL A 51 11.40 -0.10 0.82
N LEU A 52 11.50 1.22 0.58
CA LEU A 52 10.38 2.06 0.18
C LEU A 52 9.75 1.61 -1.15
N GLN A 53 10.57 1.21 -2.13
CA GLN A 53 10.07 0.70 -3.41
C GLN A 53 9.27 -0.61 -3.25
N THR A 54 9.65 -1.47 -2.31
CA THR A 54 9.10 -2.82 -2.19
C THR A 54 7.93 -2.86 -1.21
N LEU A 55 8.05 -2.18 -0.08
CA LEU A 55 7.04 -2.17 0.98
C LEU A 55 6.10 -0.97 0.91
N GLY A 56 6.44 0.04 0.10
CA GLY A 56 5.72 1.31 0.08
C GLY A 56 6.00 2.16 1.32
N GLU A 57 5.13 3.13 1.53
CA GLU A 57 5.18 4.04 2.68
C GLU A 57 4.94 3.28 3.99
N PRO A 58 5.76 3.51 5.03
CA PRO A 58 5.55 2.90 6.34
C PRO A 58 4.33 3.50 7.04
N ASP A 59 3.69 2.70 7.89
CA ASP A 59 2.53 3.12 8.68
C ASP A 59 2.92 4.15 9.75
N LYS A 60 4.13 4.03 10.31
CA LYS A 60 4.71 5.02 11.24
C LYS A 60 6.19 5.25 10.94
N ARG A 61 6.60 6.51 11.03
CA ARG A 61 8.01 6.93 11.00
C ARG A 61 8.34 7.65 12.30
N TRP A 62 9.46 7.28 12.90
CA TRP A 62 9.96 7.93 14.10
C TRP A 62 11.48 7.86 14.14
N GLU A 63 12.09 8.64 15.02
CA GLU A 63 13.54 8.68 15.17
C GLU A 63 13.91 8.33 16.61
N HIS A 64 14.96 7.53 16.77
CA HIS A 64 15.55 7.23 18.06
C HIS A 64 17.06 7.37 18.00
N ARG A 65 17.61 8.27 18.81
CA ARG A 65 19.07 8.52 18.91
C ARG A 65 19.72 8.82 17.55
N GLY A 66 19.07 9.62 16.70
CA GLY A 66 19.56 9.96 15.37
C GLY A 66 19.38 8.85 14.32
N LYS A 67 18.73 7.73 14.67
CA LYS A 67 18.42 6.64 13.74
C LYS A 67 16.94 6.65 13.39
N GLU A 68 16.66 6.57 12.11
CA GLU A 68 15.30 6.53 11.58
C GLU A 68 14.73 5.12 11.71
N ILE A 69 13.49 5.03 12.17
CA ILE A 69 12.76 3.78 12.37
C ILE A 69 11.42 3.84 11.65
N TRP A 70 11.15 2.81 10.87
CA TRP A 70 9.92 2.64 10.11
C TRP A 70 9.17 1.43 10.63
N THR A 71 7.88 1.60 10.94
CA THR A 71 7.03 0.51 11.40
C THR A 71 5.97 0.21 10.34
N PHE A 72 5.82 -1.07 10.02
CA PHE A 72 4.84 -1.62 9.09
C PHE A 72 3.90 -2.54 9.86
N ASN A 73 2.62 -2.19 9.89
CA ASN A 73 1.62 -2.95 10.62
C ASN A 73 1.18 -4.18 9.81
N ASN A 74 0.99 -5.33 10.48
CA ASN A 74 0.34 -6.52 9.91
C ASN A 74 1.02 -7.01 8.63
N ILE A 75 2.36 -7.01 8.62
CA ILE A 75 3.16 -7.37 7.45
C ILE A 75 3.83 -8.73 7.60
N ILE A 76 3.91 -9.25 8.82
CA ILE A 76 4.45 -10.57 9.11
C ILE A 76 3.32 -11.49 9.56
N ARG A 77 3.32 -12.73 9.08
CA ARG A 77 2.54 -13.83 9.66
C ARG A 77 3.47 -14.88 10.23
N GLU A 78 3.25 -15.19 11.49
CA GLU A 78 3.94 -16.25 12.21
C GLU A 78 2.96 -16.97 13.14
N GLN A 79 2.93 -18.31 13.07
CA GLN A 79 2.02 -19.15 13.87
C GLN A 79 0.56 -18.68 13.81
N ASP A 80 0.07 -18.40 12.60
CA ASP A 80 -1.29 -17.89 12.32
C ASP A 80 -1.65 -16.54 12.97
N LYS A 81 -0.66 -15.82 13.51
CA LYS A 81 -0.83 -14.47 14.05
C LYS A 81 -0.17 -13.44 13.16
N LEU A 82 -0.76 -12.25 13.11
CA LEU A 82 -0.19 -11.09 12.44
C LEU A 82 0.69 -10.31 13.39
N TRP A 83 1.80 -9.81 12.86
CA TRP A 83 2.78 -9.02 13.59
C TRP A 83 3.06 -7.72 12.85
N HIS A 84 3.31 -6.68 13.62
CA HIS A 84 3.91 -5.44 13.15
C HIS A 84 5.42 -5.65 13.06
N GLN A 85 6.05 -5.07 12.04
CA GLN A 85 7.49 -5.14 11.87
C GLN A 85 8.09 -3.76 11.86
N SER A 86 9.07 -3.52 12.72
CA SER A 86 9.84 -2.29 12.75
C SER A 86 11.21 -2.52 12.13
N ILE A 87 11.68 -1.53 11.37
CA ILE A 87 12.97 -1.49 10.68
C ILE A 87 13.71 -0.25 11.13
N MET A 88 14.92 -0.41 11.65
CA MET A 88 15.81 0.69 11.95
C MET A 88 16.88 0.82 10.86
N PHE A 89 17.07 2.06 10.40
CA PHE A 89 18.11 2.40 9.44
C PHE A 89 19.35 2.96 10.14
N ASP A 90 20.52 2.55 9.65
CA ASP A 90 21.80 3.14 9.97
C ASP A 90 22.56 3.40 8.67
N PHE A 91 23.12 4.60 8.50
CA PHE A 91 23.73 5.06 7.25
C PHE A 91 22.87 4.79 5.99
N GLY A 92 21.55 4.97 6.10
CA GLY A 92 20.60 4.78 4.99
C GLY A 92 20.33 3.32 4.62
N ARG A 93 20.75 2.36 5.44
CA ARG A 93 20.54 0.92 5.22
C ARG A 93 19.90 0.27 6.43
N VAL A 94 19.15 -0.80 6.21
CA VAL A 94 18.56 -1.56 7.29
C VAL A 94 19.67 -2.17 8.16
N ASN A 95 19.67 -1.81 9.44
CA ASN A 95 20.64 -2.28 10.41
C ASN A 95 20.02 -3.24 11.44
N MET A 96 18.74 -3.05 11.78
CA MET A 96 18.02 -3.88 12.74
C MET A 96 16.56 -3.99 12.36
N MET A 97 15.94 -5.11 12.72
CA MET A 97 14.49 -5.29 12.61
C MET A 97 13.98 -6.04 13.84
N TRP A 98 12.72 -5.80 14.21
CA TRP A 98 12.04 -6.55 15.25
C TRP A 98 10.54 -6.54 15.00
N GLY A 99 9.88 -7.60 15.48
CA GLY A 99 8.44 -7.76 15.38
C GLY A 99 7.76 -7.50 16.72
N ASP A 100 6.62 -6.83 16.68
CA ASP A 100 5.72 -6.67 17.81
C ASP A 100 4.38 -7.36 17.46
N PRO A 101 3.76 -8.10 18.39
CA PRO A 101 2.50 -8.77 18.12
C PRO A 101 1.42 -7.72 17.79
N SER A 102 0.59 -8.00 16.79
CA SER A 102 -0.55 -7.13 16.50
C SER A 102 -1.58 -7.23 17.62
N ASP A 103 -2.01 -6.09 18.16
CA ASP A 103 -2.99 -5.98 19.26
C ASP A 103 -4.43 -6.37 18.83
N GLU A 104 -4.60 -7.18 17.77
CA GLU A 104 -5.90 -7.65 17.26
C GLU A 104 -6.71 -8.53 18.25
N GLY A 105 -6.33 -8.59 19.53
CA GLY A 105 -7.02 -9.28 20.62
C GLY A 105 -7.67 -8.40 21.68
N LYS A 106 -7.87 -7.09 21.45
CA LYS A 106 -8.63 -6.21 22.37
C LYS A 106 -9.74 -5.44 21.65
N GLN A 107 -10.81 -6.14 21.29
CA GLN A 107 -12.15 -5.56 21.14
C GLN A 107 -13.15 -6.38 21.95
#